data_AF-A0A7W3ZVD0-F1
#
_entry.id   AF-A0A7W3ZVD0-F1
#
_cell.length_a   1.000
_cell.length_b   1.000
_cell.length_c   1.000
_cell.angle_alpha   90.00
_cell.angle_beta   90.00
_cell.angle_gamma   90.00
#
_symmetry.space_group_name_H-M   'P 1'
#
loop_
_entity.id
_entity.type
_entity.pdbx_description
1 polymer ?
#
loop_
_entity_poly.entity_id
_entity_poly.type
_entity_poly.pdbx_seq_one_letter_code
_entity_poly.pdbx_strand_id
1 'polypeptide(L)'
;TTGSPDRWKRTSGRPLGTTAPAPPTTATSRPSPTRSSPPCAATTGLAHGIAGPLGFLSLAQLAGQTVPRQHDAITTAAHWLLTWAEPAHTWPPHISGTHLDTGPGPHTSNTPGRRTAWCYGTPGIATALTHAAHALNDRHILNTATAALHHIATHPDQWDTKGPTLCHGTAGILQAANHHNPQLAHHVAIPQPHSAAPGLLNGTAGTALALADHGGLLAHPRTTTWDAVLLLS
;
A
#
# COMPACT_ATOMS: atom_id res chain seq x y z
N THR A 1 -19.42 -30.47 85.67
CA THR A 1 -18.61 -29.69 86.62
C THR A 1 -18.48 -28.28 86.09
N THR A 2 -19.10 -27.38 86.85
CA THR A 2 -19.21 -25.94 86.66
C THR A 2 -17.85 -25.23 86.77
N GLY A 3 -17.74 -24.07 86.11
CA GLY A 3 -16.50 -23.39 85.78
C GLY A 3 -15.74 -22.66 86.89
N SER A 4 -14.63 -22.06 86.50
CA SER A 4 -14.27 -20.67 86.86
C SER A 4 -13.04 -20.18 86.08
N PRO A 5 -12.84 -18.85 86.00
CA PRO A 5 -12.19 -18.19 84.87
C PRO A 5 -10.95 -17.34 85.24
N ASP A 6 -10.43 -16.69 84.20
CA ASP A 6 -9.76 -15.38 84.16
C ASP A 6 -8.38 -15.15 84.80
N ARG A 7 -7.45 -14.74 83.92
CA ARG A 7 -6.42 -13.75 84.23
C ARG A 7 -6.28 -12.69 83.12
N TRP A 8 -7.11 -11.65 83.26
CA TRP A 8 -6.81 -10.21 83.17
C TRP A 8 -5.67 -9.66 82.28
N LYS A 9 -6.10 -8.87 81.25
CA LYS A 9 -5.79 -7.43 80.97
C LYS A 9 -4.36 -7.06 80.49
N ARG A 10 -4.11 -6.10 79.57
CA ARG A 10 -4.91 -5.00 78.99
C ARG A 10 -4.14 -4.34 77.81
N THR A 11 -4.87 -3.81 76.82
CA THR A 11 -4.66 -2.57 76.01
C THR A 11 -3.40 -2.44 75.12
N SER A 12 -3.40 -1.87 73.92
CA SER A 12 -4.31 -0.91 73.25
C SER A 12 -3.94 -0.75 71.76
N GLY A 13 -4.92 -0.41 70.93
CA GLY A 13 -4.74 0.57 69.84
C GLY A 13 -4.50 0.03 68.43
N ARG A 14 -5.53 0.09 67.58
CA ARG A 14 -5.42 0.25 66.13
C ARG A 14 -5.65 1.75 65.82
N PRO A 15 -5.06 2.32 64.78
CA PRO A 15 -5.85 2.37 63.54
C PRO A 15 -5.05 2.15 62.25
N LEU A 16 -5.84 2.01 61.19
CA LEU A 16 -5.50 1.61 59.83
C LEU A 16 -4.45 2.51 59.17
N GLY A 17 -3.42 1.87 58.60
CA GLY A 17 -2.47 2.50 57.69
C GLY A 17 -3.02 2.55 56.27
N THR A 18 -3.01 3.74 55.70
CA THR A 18 -3.30 4.12 54.32
C THR A 18 -2.32 3.47 53.34
N THR A 19 -2.83 2.79 52.32
CA THR A 19 -2.03 2.38 51.15
C THR A 19 -1.78 3.61 50.27
N ALA A 20 -0.53 4.06 50.18
CA ALA A 20 -0.11 5.11 49.28
C ALA A 20 -0.19 4.63 47.80
N PRO A 21 -0.62 5.48 46.86
CA PRO A 21 -0.66 5.13 45.44
C PRO A 21 0.76 5.14 44.84
N ALA A 22 1.00 4.21 43.91
CA ALA A 22 2.25 4.08 43.15
C ALA A 22 2.58 5.37 42.37
N PRO A 23 3.87 5.69 42.15
CA PRO A 23 4.26 6.86 41.38
C PRO A 23 3.85 6.71 39.90
N PRO A 24 3.42 7.80 39.23
CA PRO A 24 3.06 7.73 37.82
C PRO A 24 4.31 7.44 36.99
N THR A 25 4.27 6.32 36.26
CA THR A 25 5.23 6.01 35.19
C THR A 25 5.22 7.15 34.19
N THR A 26 6.36 7.82 34.04
CA THR A 26 6.58 8.85 33.03
C THR A 26 6.27 8.27 31.66
N ALA A 27 5.30 8.87 30.98
CA ALA A 27 4.97 8.54 29.60
C ALA A 27 6.22 8.75 28.73
N THR A 28 6.78 7.65 28.24
CA THR A 28 7.82 7.63 27.22
C THR A 28 7.39 8.53 26.07
N SER A 29 8.27 9.48 25.75
CA SER A 29 8.20 10.46 24.66
C SER A 29 7.28 10.03 23.51
N ARG A 30 6.14 10.72 23.39
CA ARG A 30 5.28 10.67 22.22
C ARG A 30 6.15 11.08 21.01
N PRO A 31 6.24 10.27 19.93
CA PRO A 31 6.91 10.73 18.72
C PRO A 31 6.27 12.05 18.29
N SER A 32 7.10 13.00 17.86
CA SER A 32 6.64 14.31 17.35
C SER A 32 5.46 14.09 16.40
N PRO A 33 4.39 14.90 16.46
CA PRO A 33 3.30 14.76 15.52
C PRO A 33 3.90 14.89 14.12
N THR A 34 3.94 13.77 13.39
CA THR A 34 4.20 13.75 11.97
C THR A 34 3.29 14.80 11.37
N ARG A 35 3.86 15.77 10.62
CA ARG A 35 3.09 16.82 9.93
C ARG A 35 1.78 16.22 9.46
N SER A 36 0.68 16.70 10.04
CA SER A 36 -0.66 16.35 9.62
C SER A 36 -0.72 16.47 8.11
N SER A 37 -1.15 15.41 7.43
CA SER A 37 -1.57 15.52 6.03
C SER A 37 -2.45 16.76 5.90
N PRO A 38 -2.31 17.57 4.84
CA PRO A 38 -3.18 18.72 4.66
C PRO A 38 -4.65 18.27 4.73
N PRO A 39 -5.55 19.11 5.28
CA PRO A 39 -6.94 18.73 5.49
C PRO A 39 -7.55 18.36 4.14
N CYS A 40 -8.05 17.13 4.03
CA CYS A 40 -8.54 16.47 2.82
C CYS A 40 -7.47 16.31 1.72
N ALA A 41 -6.86 15.12 1.64
CA ALA A 41 -6.11 14.69 0.47
C ALA A 41 -6.61 13.32 0.00
N ALA A 42 -6.92 13.18 -1.29
CA ALA A 42 -7.30 11.91 -1.89
C ALA A 42 -6.05 11.20 -2.40
N THR A 43 -5.74 10.02 -1.86
CA THR A 43 -4.58 9.21 -2.24
C THR A 43 -4.86 8.44 -3.53
N THR A 44 -3.86 8.37 -4.41
CA THR A 44 -3.99 7.70 -5.73
C THR A 44 -3.48 6.26 -5.72
N GLY A 45 -2.49 5.96 -4.87
CA GLY A 45 -1.73 4.72 -4.87
C GLY A 45 -2.52 3.44 -4.61
N LEU A 46 -1.94 2.29 -4.95
CA LEU A 46 -2.60 0.98 -4.83
C LEU A 46 -2.80 0.54 -3.37
N ALA A 47 -1.79 0.75 -2.51
CA ALA A 47 -1.84 0.24 -1.14
C ALA A 47 -2.80 1.03 -0.23
N HIS A 48 -2.97 2.34 -0.51
CA HIS A 48 -3.63 3.26 0.42
C HIS A 48 -4.51 4.30 -0.29
N GLY A 49 -4.80 4.13 -1.57
CA GLY A 49 -5.56 5.07 -2.39
C GLY A 49 -6.51 4.39 -3.34
N ILE A 50 -7.12 5.18 -4.22
CA ILE A 50 -8.24 4.73 -5.07
C ILE A 50 -7.88 3.59 -6.03
N ALA A 51 -6.60 3.45 -6.41
CA ALA A 51 -6.16 2.35 -7.27
C ALA A 51 -6.37 0.98 -6.60
N GLY A 52 -6.29 0.88 -5.28
CA GLY A 52 -6.52 -0.39 -4.56
C GLY A 52 -7.96 -0.90 -4.74
N PRO A 53 -8.99 -0.14 -4.31
CA PRO A 53 -10.38 -0.47 -4.58
C PRO A 53 -10.69 -0.66 -6.05
N LEU A 54 -10.10 0.15 -6.95
CA LEU A 54 -10.26 -0.03 -8.40
C LEU A 54 -9.78 -1.42 -8.85
N GLY A 55 -8.55 -1.81 -8.49
CA GLY A 55 -7.98 -3.11 -8.84
C GLY A 55 -8.82 -4.25 -8.28
N PHE A 56 -9.19 -4.18 -7.00
CA PHE A 56 -10.02 -5.19 -6.35
C PHE A 56 -11.39 -5.36 -7.02
N LEU A 57 -12.14 -4.28 -7.25
CA LEU A 57 -13.46 -4.34 -7.87
C LEU A 57 -13.39 -4.83 -9.33
N SER A 58 -12.32 -4.47 -10.04
CA SER A 58 -12.09 -4.92 -11.41
C SER A 58 -11.83 -6.43 -11.47
N LEU A 59 -10.94 -6.93 -10.61
CA LEU A 59 -10.67 -8.36 -10.48
C LEU A 59 -11.91 -9.15 -10.05
N ALA A 60 -12.69 -8.62 -9.10
CA ALA A 60 -13.95 -9.22 -8.70
C ALA A 60 -14.93 -9.33 -9.89
N GLN A 61 -15.08 -8.25 -10.67
CA GLN A 61 -15.94 -8.24 -11.87
C GLN A 61 -15.46 -9.27 -12.92
N LEU A 62 -14.15 -9.35 -13.16
CA LEU A 62 -13.55 -10.34 -14.06
C LEU A 62 -13.78 -11.78 -13.59
N ALA A 63 -13.83 -12.01 -12.27
CA ALA A 63 -14.18 -13.29 -11.67
C ALA A 63 -15.71 -13.57 -11.61
N GLY A 64 -16.53 -12.72 -12.23
CA GLY A 64 -17.99 -12.84 -12.23
C GLY A 64 -18.66 -12.48 -10.90
N GLN A 65 -17.93 -11.83 -9.98
CA GLN A 65 -18.44 -11.36 -8.70
C GLN A 65 -18.79 -9.87 -8.80
N THR A 66 -20.08 -9.56 -8.91
CA THR A 66 -20.57 -8.20 -9.08
C THR A 66 -21.63 -7.82 -8.06
N VAL A 67 -21.56 -6.59 -7.55
CA VAL A 67 -22.64 -5.93 -6.80
C VAL A 67 -23.26 -4.79 -7.60
N PRO A 68 -24.48 -4.31 -7.26
CA PRO A 68 -25.08 -3.16 -7.94
C PRO A 68 -24.11 -1.97 -7.98
N ARG A 69 -24.05 -1.28 -9.13
CA ARG A 69 -23.18 -0.11 -9.38
C ARG A 69 -21.67 -0.37 -9.38
N GLN A 70 -21.20 -1.61 -9.28
CA GLN A 70 -19.78 -1.93 -9.32
C GLN A 70 -19.10 -1.50 -10.63
N HIS A 71 -19.75 -1.77 -11.78
CA HIS A 71 -19.24 -1.35 -13.09
C HIS A 71 -19.10 0.19 -13.15
N ASP A 72 -20.11 0.93 -12.70
CA ASP A 72 -20.07 2.39 -12.65
C ASP A 72 -18.98 2.93 -11.71
N ALA A 73 -18.74 2.24 -10.59
CA ALA A 73 -17.68 2.58 -9.64
C ALA A 73 -16.28 2.37 -10.25
N ILE A 74 -16.07 1.27 -10.97
CA ILE A 74 -14.83 1.00 -11.71
C ILE A 74 -14.61 2.09 -12.75
N THR A 75 -15.61 2.39 -13.57
CA THR A 75 -15.57 3.45 -14.59
C THR A 75 -15.21 4.80 -13.95
N THR A 76 -15.90 5.18 -12.87
CA THR A 76 -15.66 6.46 -12.19
C THR A 76 -14.24 6.55 -11.63
N ALA A 77 -13.77 5.52 -10.94
CA ALA A 77 -12.44 5.51 -10.35
C ALA A 77 -11.32 5.50 -11.41
N ALA A 78 -11.50 4.74 -12.49
CA ALA A 78 -10.54 4.71 -13.60
C ALA A 78 -10.44 6.07 -14.29
N HIS A 79 -11.58 6.69 -14.66
CA HIS A 79 -11.57 8.02 -15.28
C HIS A 79 -11.06 9.11 -14.34
N TRP A 80 -11.31 9.01 -13.03
CA TRP A 80 -10.71 9.90 -12.05
C TRP A 80 -9.18 9.79 -12.06
N LEU A 81 -8.61 8.58 -12.05
CA LEU A 81 -7.16 8.40 -12.18
C LEU A 81 -6.63 8.94 -13.51
N LEU A 82 -7.33 8.72 -14.63
CA LEU A 82 -6.93 9.29 -15.92
C LEU A 82 -6.92 10.83 -15.91
N THR A 83 -7.87 11.44 -15.22
CA THR A 83 -7.97 12.91 -15.07
C THR A 83 -6.76 13.48 -14.33
N TRP A 84 -6.21 12.72 -13.37
CA TRP A 84 -5.04 13.11 -12.56
C TRP A 84 -3.71 12.57 -13.07
N ALA A 85 -3.67 11.96 -14.25
CA ALA A 85 -2.41 11.56 -14.87
C ALA A 85 -1.58 12.80 -15.24
N GLU A 86 -0.33 12.82 -14.81
CA GLU A 86 0.63 13.90 -15.09
C GLU A 86 1.41 13.65 -16.38
N PRO A 87 2.08 14.70 -16.94
CA PRO A 87 3.08 14.52 -17.98
C PRO A 87 4.11 13.46 -17.57
N ALA A 88 4.59 12.65 -18.52
CA ALA A 88 5.45 11.47 -18.28
C ALA A 88 4.75 10.24 -17.67
N HIS A 89 3.43 10.10 -17.84
CA HIS A 89 2.68 8.89 -17.46
C HIS A 89 2.84 8.52 -15.97
N THR A 90 2.86 9.55 -15.12
CA THR A 90 2.93 9.40 -13.67
C THR A 90 1.67 9.94 -13.00
N TRP A 91 1.55 9.69 -11.70
CA TRP A 91 0.47 10.20 -10.87
C TRP A 91 1.03 10.86 -9.62
N PRO A 92 0.40 11.95 -9.15
CA PRO A 92 0.70 12.49 -7.84
C PRO A 92 0.35 11.44 -6.77
N PRO A 93 1.12 11.34 -5.67
CA PRO A 93 0.81 10.38 -4.60
C PRO A 93 -0.52 10.69 -3.89
N HIS A 94 -0.94 11.95 -3.93
CA HIS A 94 -2.22 12.42 -3.40
C HIS A 94 -2.67 13.70 -4.11
N ILE A 95 -3.97 13.97 -4.10
CA ILE A 95 -4.59 15.19 -4.59
C ILE A 95 -5.06 16.00 -3.39
N SER A 96 -4.60 17.24 -3.24
CA SER A 96 -5.07 18.14 -2.16
C SER A 96 -6.53 18.53 -2.36
N GLY A 97 -7.23 18.90 -1.28
CA GLY A 97 -8.61 19.37 -1.33
C GLY A 97 -8.81 20.53 -2.31
N THR A 98 -7.87 21.48 -2.33
CA THR A 98 -7.90 22.59 -3.30
C THR A 98 -7.89 22.12 -4.75
N HIS A 99 -7.11 21.09 -5.08
CA HIS A 99 -7.08 20.52 -6.42
C HIS A 99 -8.34 19.68 -6.69
N LEU A 100 -8.88 18.97 -5.70
CA LEU A 100 -10.17 18.28 -5.85
C LEU A 100 -11.30 19.26 -6.21
N ASP A 101 -11.30 20.46 -5.63
CA ASP A 101 -12.32 21.49 -5.88
C ASP A 101 -12.15 22.20 -7.23
N THR A 102 -10.90 22.38 -7.67
CA THR A 102 -10.57 23.20 -8.86
C THR A 102 -10.22 22.40 -10.12
N GLY A 103 -9.99 21.09 -9.98
CA GLY A 103 -9.53 20.20 -11.03
C GLY A 103 -8.02 20.24 -11.27
N PRO A 104 -7.52 19.46 -12.26
CA PRO A 104 -6.11 19.42 -12.58
C PRO A 104 -5.59 20.79 -13.06
N GLY A 105 -4.41 21.19 -12.58
CA GLY A 105 -3.78 22.45 -12.93
C GLY A 105 -2.25 22.38 -12.93
N PRO A 106 -1.56 23.48 -13.32
CA PRO A 106 -0.10 23.50 -13.52
C PRO A 106 0.73 23.12 -12.29
N HIS A 107 0.17 23.21 -11.09
CA HIS A 107 0.87 22.94 -9.83
C HIS A 107 0.58 21.55 -9.23
N THR A 108 -0.24 20.74 -9.88
CA THR A 108 -0.52 19.35 -9.45
C THR A 108 0.76 18.50 -9.43
N SER A 109 1.64 18.74 -10.41
CA SER A 109 2.93 18.07 -10.58
C SER A 109 3.96 18.31 -9.46
N ASN A 110 3.75 19.33 -8.61
CA ASN A 110 4.69 19.68 -7.54
C ASN A 110 4.38 18.97 -6.20
N THR A 111 3.41 18.06 -6.18
CA THR A 111 3.05 17.32 -4.97
C THR A 111 4.22 16.42 -4.54
N PRO A 112 4.81 16.63 -3.35
CA PRO A 112 5.91 15.80 -2.90
C PRO A 112 5.45 14.38 -2.56
N GLY A 113 6.30 13.41 -2.87
CA GLY A 113 6.13 12.02 -2.45
C GLY A 113 6.50 11.06 -3.56
N ARG A 114 6.19 9.78 -3.32
CA ARG A 114 6.66 8.70 -4.17
C ARG A 114 5.80 8.53 -5.43
N ARG A 115 6.45 8.29 -6.57
CA ARG A 115 5.84 8.19 -7.90
C ARG A 115 6.14 6.88 -8.62
N THR A 116 7.19 6.16 -8.24
CA THR A 116 7.60 4.89 -8.86
C THR A 116 7.65 3.75 -7.83
N ALA A 117 6.52 3.46 -7.20
CA ALA A 117 6.38 2.27 -6.35
C ALA A 117 5.02 1.61 -6.51
N TRP A 118 4.97 0.34 -6.15
CA TRP A 118 3.72 -0.41 -6.03
C TRP A 118 2.74 0.26 -5.06
N CYS A 119 3.19 0.64 -3.86
CA CYS A 119 2.29 1.21 -2.83
C CYS A 119 1.74 2.60 -3.20
N TYR A 120 2.59 3.44 -3.78
CA TYR A 120 2.27 4.79 -4.27
C TYR A 120 3.01 5.03 -5.58
N GLY A 121 2.26 5.19 -6.66
CA GLY A 121 2.82 5.54 -7.95
C GLY A 121 2.43 4.62 -9.09
N THR A 122 3.06 4.86 -10.23
CA THR A 122 2.70 4.27 -11.53
C THR A 122 2.67 2.74 -11.55
N PRO A 123 3.60 1.97 -10.95
CA PRO A 123 3.53 0.50 -11.04
C PRO A 123 2.22 -0.07 -10.52
N GLY A 124 1.77 0.38 -9.33
CA GLY A 124 0.51 -0.06 -8.76
C GLY A 124 -0.71 0.53 -9.49
N ILE A 125 -0.65 1.82 -9.84
CA ILE A 125 -1.77 2.51 -10.49
C ILE A 125 -2.03 1.96 -11.90
N ALA A 126 -0.99 1.75 -12.71
CA ALA A 126 -1.11 1.22 -14.05
C ALA A 126 -1.59 -0.24 -14.07
N THR A 127 -1.18 -1.04 -13.08
CA THR A 127 -1.71 -2.40 -12.88
C THR A 127 -3.23 -2.35 -12.60
N ALA A 128 -3.68 -1.52 -11.66
CA ALA A 128 -5.11 -1.36 -11.38
C ALA A 128 -5.90 -0.86 -12.60
N LEU A 129 -5.34 0.07 -13.38
CA LEU A 129 -5.95 0.55 -14.63
C LEU A 129 -6.00 -0.54 -15.70
N THR A 130 -5.02 -1.44 -15.76
CA THR A 130 -5.04 -2.60 -16.68
C THR A 130 -6.19 -3.53 -16.33
N HIS A 131 -6.37 -3.85 -15.04
CA HIS A 131 -7.51 -4.65 -14.57
C HIS A 131 -8.84 -3.98 -14.90
N ALA A 132 -8.94 -2.67 -14.66
CA ALA A 132 -10.13 -1.89 -14.98
C ALA A 132 -10.43 -1.88 -16.48
N ALA A 133 -9.40 -1.72 -17.33
CA ALA A 133 -9.54 -1.74 -18.76
C ALA A 133 -10.10 -3.07 -19.26
N HIS A 134 -9.64 -4.19 -18.71
CA HIS A 134 -10.19 -5.52 -19.01
C HIS A 134 -11.62 -5.67 -18.51
N ALA A 135 -11.91 -5.26 -17.27
CA ALA A 135 -13.25 -5.35 -16.69
C ALA A 135 -14.30 -4.49 -17.44
N LEU A 136 -13.88 -3.36 -18.01
CA LEU A 136 -14.72 -2.43 -18.77
C LEU A 136 -14.69 -2.65 -20.29
N ASN A 137 -13.76 -3.48 -20.79
CA ASN A 137 -13.44 -3.60 -22.22
C ASN A 137 -13.07 -2.23 -22.87
N ASP A 138 -12.28 -1.42 -22.17
CA ASP A 138 -11.90 -0.07 -22.57
C ASP A 138 -10.43 0.02 -23.02
N ARG A 139 -10.21 0.23 -24.32
CA ARG A 139 -8.88 0.33 -24.91
C ARG A 139 -8.12 1.61 -24.56
N HIS A 140 -8.82 2.71 -24.27
CA HIS A 140 -8.18 3.96 -23.91
C HIS A 140 -7.51 3.86 -22.53
N ILE A 141 -8.21 3.23 -21.57
CA ILE A 141 -7.64 2.93 -20.25
C ILE A 141 -6.45 1.98 -20.42
N LEU A 142 -6.58 0.92 -21.21
CA LEU A 142 -5.50 -0.06 -21.44
C LEU A 142 -4.24 0.60 -22.03
N ASN A 143 -4.41 1.44 -23.05
CA ASN A 143 -3.30 2.13 -23.71
C ASN A 143 -2.57 3.06 -22.75
N THR A 144 -3.30 3.77 -21.88
CA THR A 144 -2.70 4.67 -20.88
C THR A 144 -1.89 3.88 -19.86
N ALA A 145 -2.44 2.79 -19.34
CA ALA A 145 -1.74 1.91 -18.40
C ALA A 145 -0.47 1.30 -19.01
N THR A 146 -0.58 0.80 -20.24
CA THR A 146 0.53 0.20 -20.99
C THR A 146 1.65 1.21 -21.24
N ALA A 147 1.30 2.42 -21.67
CA ALA A 147 2.27 3.50 -21.88
C ALA A 147 2.99 3.89 -20.58
N ALA A 148 2.29 3.88 -19.44
CA ALA A 148 2.88 4.19 -18.15
C ALA A 148 3.87 3.13 -17.66
N LEU A 149 3.53 1.83 -17.80
CA LEU A 149 4.46 0.74 -17.49
C LEU A 149 5.68 0.75 -18.43
N HIS A 150 5.47 1.01 -19.73
CA HIS A 150 6.55 1.18 -20.70
C HIS A 150 7.46 2.35 -20.32
N HIS A 151 6.90 3.49 -19.97
CA HIS A 151 7.68 4.67 -19.59
C HIS A 151 8.60 4.37 -18.40
N ILE A 152 8.10 3.70 -17.37
CA ILE A 152 8.92 3.27 -16.22
C ILE A 152 10.02 2.31 -16.64
N ALA A 153 9.71 1.31 -17.46
CA ALA A 153 10.68 0.32 -17.91
C ALA A 153 11.81 0.94 -18.74
N THR A 154 11.55 1.99 -19.52
CA THR A 154 12.58 2.65 -20.35
C THR A 154 13.31 3.80 -19.67
N HIS A 155 12.94 4.18 -18.44
CA HIS A 155 13.58 5.27 -17.69
C HIS A 155 13.93 4.87 -16.24
N PRO A 156 14.77 3.83 -16.04
CA PRO A 156 15.15 3.35 -14.71
C PRO A 156 15.90 4.39 -13.86
N ASP A 157 16.55 5.35 -14.50
CA ASP A 157 17.24 6.50 -13.90
C ASP A 157 16.29 7.48 -13.21
N GLN A 158 14.99 7.44 -13.53
CA GLN A 158 13.96 8.32 -12.94
C GLN A 158 13.24 7.70 -11.74
N TRP A 159 13.60 6.47 -11.35
CA TRP A 159 12.93 5.78 -10.25
C TRP A 159 13.32 6.37 -8.89
N ASP A 160 12.31 6.64 -8.07
CA ASP A 160 12.41 7.05 -6.65
C ASP A 160 12.25 5.88 -5.66
N THR A 161 12.49 4.66 -6.16
CA THR A 161 12.50 3.42 -5.38
C THR A 161 13.60 3.44 -4.32
N LYS A 162 13.43 2.64 -3.26
CA LYS A 162 14.46 2.42 -2.23
C LYS A 162 14.76 0.93 -2.10
N GLY A 163 15.89 0.52 -2.65
CA GLY A 163 16.39 -0.85 -2.55
C GLY A 163 15.52 -1.88 -3.31
N PRO A 164 15.72 -3.18 -3.04
CA PRO A 164 15.19 -4.25 -3.89
C PRO A 164 13.80 -4.77 -3.46
N THR A 165 13.12 -4.12 -2.51
CA THR A 165 11.90 -4.66 -1.87
C THR A 165 10.64 -4.53 -2.73
N LEU A 166 9.53 -5.18 -2.35
CA LEU A 166 8.27 -5.13 -3.09
C LEU A 166 7.50 -3.82 -2.90
N CYS A 167 7.39 -3.34 -1.66
CA CYS A 167 6.48 -2.24 -1.32
C CYS A 167 6.81 -0.96 -2.11
N HIS A 168 8.10 -0.63 -2.18
CA HIS A 168 8.59 0.58 -2.83
C HIS A 168 10.02 0.43 -3.36
N GLY A 169 10.40 -0.79 -3.71
CA GLY A 169 11.68 -1.12 -4.32
C GLY A 169 11.50 -1.63 -5.74
N THR A 170 12.62 -2.00 -6.36
CA THR A 170 12.66 -2.45 -7.77
C THR A 170 11.94 -3.78 -8.00
N ALA A 171 11.81 -4.65 -7.00
CA ALA A 171 11.04 -5.90 -7.13
C ALA A 171 9.54 -5.63 -7.35
N GLY A 172 8.98 -4.59 -6.75
CA GLY A 172 7.58 -4.21 -6.99
C GLY A 172 7.35 -3.71 -8.42
N ILE A 173 8.33 -3.03 -9.01
CA ILE A 173 8.29 -2.61 -10.42
C ILE A 173 8.38 -3.83 -11.34
N LEU A 174 9.33 -4.74 -11.07
CA LEU A 174 9.49 -5.98 -11.83
C LEU A 174 8.20 -6.79 -11.85
N GLN A 175 7.57 -6.98 -10.69
CA GLN A 175 6.37 -7.79 -10.58
C GLN A 175 5.18 -7.17 -11.33
N ALA A 176 5.00 -5.85 -11.26
CA ALA A 176 3.98 -5.14 -12.04
C ALA A 176 4.22 -5.26 -13.57
N ALA A 177 5.48 -5.25 -14.01
CA ALA A 177 5.83 -5.40 -15.42
C ALA A 177 5.59 -6.84 -15.94
N ASN A 178 5.89 -7.85 -15.13
CA ASN A 178 5.77 -9.27 -15.52
C ASN A 178 4.38 -9.66 -16.02
N HIS A 179 3.31 -9.21 -15.34
CA HIS A 179 1.93 -9.61 -15.67
C HIS A 179 1.33 -8.88 -16.86
N HIS A 180 1.71 -7.63 -17.06
CA HIS A 180 1.04 -6.78 -18.04
C HIS A 180 1.85 -6.56 -19.31
N ASN A 181 3.17 -6.78 -19.25
CA ASN A 181 4.03 -6.64 -20.41
C ASN A 181 5.36 -7.41 -20.22
N PRO A 182 5.38 -8.73 -20.46
CA PRO A 182 6.58 -9.57 -20.27
C PRO A 182 7.78 -9.17 -21.14
N GLN A 183 7.54 -8.46 -22.26
CA GLN A 183 8.61 -7.87 -23.07
C GLN A 183 9.31 -6.72 -22.35
N LEU A 184 8.60 -5.95 -21.51
CA LEU A 184 9.18 -4.88 -20.69
C LEU A 184 10.02 -5.37 -19.52
N ALA A 185 9.75 -6.58 -19.04
CA ALA A 185 10.51 -7.16 -17.92
C ALA A 185 12.01 -7.31 -18.26
N HIS A 186 12.37 -7.39 -19.55
CA HIS A 186 13.75 -7.43 -20.02
C HIS A 186 14.51 -6.11 -19.80
N HIS A 187 13.80 -4.99 -19.66
CA HIS A 187 14.39 -3.66 -19.42
C HIS A 187 14.47 -3.30 -17.94
N VAL A 188 13.78 -4.05 -17.08
CA VAL A 188 13.84 -3.85 -15.63
C VAL A 188 15.12 -4.49 -15.10
N ALA A 189 16.01 -3.67 -14.55
CA ALA A 189 17.22 -4.17 -13.91
C ALA A 189 16.85 -5.14 -12.77
N ILE A 190 17.41 -6.35 -12.83
CA ILE A 190 17.18 -7.40 -11.83
C ILE A 190 17.62 -6.90 -10.45
N PRO A 191 16.71 -6.80 -9.46
CA PRO A 191 17.06 -6.40 -8.10
C PRO A 191 18.11 -7.33 -7.52
N GLN A 192 19.22 -6.78 -7.01
CA GLN A 192 20.18 -7.57 -6.25
C GLN A 192 19.70 -7.68 -4.80
N PRO A 193 19.56 -8.89 -4.23
CA PRO A 193 19.11 -9.06 -2.85
C PRO A 193 20.21 -8.57 -1.90
N HIS A 194 20.04 -7.39 -1.32
CA HIS A 194 20.94 -6.85 -0.30
C HIS A 194 20.26 -6.92 1.08
N SER A 195 21.01 -7.43 2.07
CA SER A 195 20.86 -7.45 3.54
C SER A 195 19.59 -6.88 4.22
N ALA A 196 18.39 -7.13 3.70
CA ALA A 196 17.13 -6.74 4.33
C ALA A 196 16.64 -7.83 5.31
N ALA A 197 15.83 -7.44 6.27
CA ALA A 197 15.15 -8.38 7.18
C ALA A 197 14.31 -9.40 6.39
N PRO A 198 14.10 -10.62 6.90
CA PRO A 198 13.21 -11.59 6.25
C PRO A 198 11.77 -11.07 6.30
N GLY A 199 11.17 -10.82 5.13
CA GLY A 199 9.81 -10.29 5.04
C GLY A 199 9.34 -10.16 3.59
N LEU A 200 8.02 -10.18 3.40
CA LEU A 200 7.40 -10.06 2.08
C LEU A 200 7.55 -8.63 1.53
N LEU A 201 6.87 -7.64 2.14
CA LEU A 201 6.77 -6.29 1.56
C LEU A 201 8.09 -5.50 1.57
N ASN A 202 8.84 -5.58 2.67
CA ASN A 202 10.04 -4.76 2.90
C ASN A 202 11.31 -5.60 3.10
N GLY A 203 11.29 -6.88 2.71
CA GLY A 203 12.33 -7.84 3.04
C GLY A 203 12.80 -8.68 1.87
N THR A 204 13.79 -9.53 2.14
CA THR A 204 14.44 -10.39 1.12
C THR A 204 13.51 -11.45 0.55
N ALA A 205 12.48 -11.89 1.29
CA ALA A 205 11.56 -12.92 0.82
C ALA A 205 10.72 -12.43 -0.37
N GLY A 206 10.21 -11.20 -0.32
CA GLY A 206 9.48 -10.63 -1.45
C GLY A 206 10.35 -10.37 -2.68
N THR A 207 11.58 -9.89 -2.46
CA THR A 207 12.57 -9.77 -3.54
C THR A 207 12.83 -11.14 -4.20
N ALA A 208 13.07 -12.17 -3.39
CA ALA A 208 13.31 -13.52 -3.89
C ALA A 208 12.11 -14.10 -4.66
N LEU A 209 10.88 -13.87 -4.18
CA LEU A 209 9.67 -14.30 -4.87
C LEU A 209 9.52 -13.63 -6.25
N ALA A 210 9.67 -12.31 -6.34
CA ALA A 210 9.60 -11.61 -7.63
C ALA A 210 10.66 -12.08 -8.62
N LEU A 211 11.89 -12.33 -8.14
CA LEU A 211 12.97 -12.88 -8.96
C LEU A 211 12.69 -14.31 -9.43
N ALA A 212 12.18 -15.16 -8.53
CA ALA A 212 11.83 -16.54 -8.84
C ALA A 212 10.68 -16.60 -9.84
N ASP A 213 9.69 -15.73 -9.70
CA ASP A 213 8.54 -15.63 -10.61
C ASP A 213 8.99 -15.17 -12.00
N HIS A 214 9.77 -14.09 -12.06
CA HIS A 214 10.37 -13.60 -13.31
C HIS A 214 11.24 -14.66 -14.01
N GLY A 215 12.00 -15.43 -13.23
CA GLY A 215 12.83 -16.53 -13.74
C GLY A 215 12.06 -17.80 -14.11
N GLY A 216 10.72 -17.83 -13.97
CA GLY A 216 9.90 -19.00 -14.25
C GLY A 216 10.12 -20.17 -13.29
N LEU A 217 10.66 -19.89 -12.09
CA LEU A 217 10.99 -20.89 -11.07
C LEU A 217 9.79 -21.24 -10.17
N LEU A 218 8.75 -20.41 -10.16
CA LEU A 218 7.53 -20.65 -9.38
C LEU A 218 6.52 -21.47 -10.17
N ALA A 219 5.91 -22.44 -9.51
CA ALA A 219 4.70 -23.07 -10.02
C ALA A 219 3.58 -22.02 -10.06
N HIS A 220 2.87 -21.95 -11.17
CA HIS A 220 1.72 -21.06 -11.34
C HIS A 220 0.44 -21.87 -11.05
N PRO A 221 -0.06 -21.88 -9.80
CA PRO A 221 -1.27 -22.62 -9.46
C PRO A 221 -2.46 -22.05 -10.25
N ARG A 222 -3.40 -22.92 -10.63
CA ARG A 222 -4.60 -22.52 -11.40
C ARG A 222 -5.56 -21.63 -10.60
N THR A 223 -5.36 -21.47 -9.29
CA THR A 223 -6.31 -20.82 -8.39
C THR A 223 -5.88 -19.41 -7.99
N THR A 224 -4.70 -19.24 -7.40
CA THR A 224 -4.26 -17.94 -6.85
C THR A 224 -2.75 -17.89 -6.78
N THR A 225 -2.15 -16.91 -7.47
CA THR A 225 -0.71 -16.65 -7.41
C THR A 225 -0.34 -15.97 -6.09
N TRP A 226 0.96 -16.01 -5.76
CA TRP A 226 1.46 -15.48 -4.49
C TRP A 226 1.25 -13.96 -4.34
N ASP A 227 1.19 -13.25 -5.46
CA ASP A 227 1.08 -11.80 -5.55
C ASP A 227 -0.36 -11.29 -5.70
N ALA A 228 -1.36 -12.17 -5.61
CA ALA A 228 -2.76 -11.77 -5.59
C ALA A 228 -3.07 -10.83 -4.41
N VAL A 229 -2.38 -10.99 -3.28
CA VAL A 229 -2.47 -10.08 -2.11
C VAL A 229 -1.95 -8.66 -2.42
N LEU A 230 -1.20 -8.52 -3.52
CA LEU A 230 -0.67 -7.26 -4.02
C LEU A 230 -1.51 -6.68 -5.16
N LEU A 231 -2.57 -7.38 -5.59
CA LEU A 231 -3.41 -7.03 -6.75
C LEU A 231 -2.62 -6.85 -8.05
N LEU A 232 -1.50 -7.57 -8.19
CA LEU A 232 -0.60 -7.47 -9.35
C LEU A 232 -0.89 -8.49 -10.46
N SER A 233 -1.61 -9.55 -10.12
CA SER A 233 -1.99 -10.69 -10.99
C SER A 233 -3.41 -10.58 -11.52
#